data_AF-A0A3B9L4J5-F1
#
_entry.id   AF-A0A3B9L4J5-F1
#
_cell.length_a   1.000
_cell.length_b   1.000
_cell.length_c   1.000
_cell.angle_alpha   90.00
_cell.angle_beta   90.00
_cell.angle_gamma   90.00
#
_symmetry.space_group_name_H-M   'P 1'
#
loop_
_entity.id
_entity.type
_entity.pdbx_description
1 polymer ?
#
loop_
_entity_poly.entity_id
_entity_poly.type
_entity_poly.pdbx_seq_one_letter_code
_entity_poly.pdbx_strand_id
1 'polypeptide(L)' 'MSIQYLHTMVRVSDIDASLKFFCEGLGLKEVSRMDSEAGRFTLVFLATPEDV' A
#
# COMPACT_ATOMS: atom_id res chain seq x y z
N MET A 1 -11.42 -22.74 -11.43
CA MET A 1 -10.70 -21.69 -10.69
C MET A 1 -11.49 -20.40 -10.84
N SER A 2 -11.99 -19.84 -9.74
CA SER A 2 -12.57 -18.50 -9.74
C SER A 2 -11.44 -17.47 -9.81
N ILE A 3 -11.70 -16.34 -10.47
CA ILE A 3 -10.76 -15.21 -10.49
C ILE A 3 -10.86 -14.49 -9.14
N GLN A 4 -9.71 -14.23 -8.52
CA GLN A 4 -9.61 -13.40 -7.31
C GLN A 4 -8.75 -12.18 -7.61
N TYR A 5 -9.26 -11.00 -7.26
CA TYR A 5 -8.48 -9.77 -7.30
C TYR A 5 -7.56 -9.73 -6.10
N LEU A 6 -6.25 -9.61 -6.33
CA LEU A 6 -5.26 -9.62 -5.26
C LEU A 6 -4.96 -8.21 -4.74
N HIS A 7 -4.56 -7.31 -5.63
CA HIS A 7 -4.22 -5.93 -5.26
C HIS A 7 -4.25 -5.01 -6.48
N THR A 8 -4.33 -3.70 -6.21
CA THR A 8 -4.12 -2.63 -7.18
C THR A 8 -2.89 -1.84 -6.78
N MET A 9 -2.05 -1.50 -7.77
CA MET A 9 -0.84 -0.71 -7.55
C MET A 9 -1.07 0.74 -7.96
N VAL A 10 -0.83 1.66 -7.03
CA VAL A 10 -0.90 3.11 -7.26
C VAL A 10 0.48 3.70 -7.03
N ARG A 11 0.99 4.44 -8.01
CA ARG A 11 2.26 5.18 -7.86
C ARG A 11 1.96 6.54 -7.24
N VAL A 12 2.76 6.91 -6.25
CA VAL A 12 2.64 8.17 -5.53
C VAL A 12 3.98 8.88 -5.51
N SER A 13 3.96 10.21 -5.47
CA SER A 13 5.16 11.05 -5.38
C SER A 13 5.59 11.34 -3.94
N ASP A 14 4.66 11.25 -2.99
CA ASP A 14 4.87 11.51 -1.57
C ASP A 14 4.23 10.38 -0.75
N ILE A 15 5.07 9.61 -0.05
CA ILE A 15 4.63 8.43 0.72
C ILE A 15 3.91 8.87 1.99
N ASP A 16 4.40 9.89 2.68
CA ASP A 16 3.84 10.32 3.97
C ASP A 16 2.44 10.92 3.77
N ALA A 17 2.28 11.77 2.75
CA ALA A 17 0.96 12.32 2.38
C ALA A 17 -0.02 11.20 1.98
N SER A 18 0.47 10.19 1.26
CA SER A 18 -0.34 9.05 0.83
C SER A 18 -0.76 8.17 2.01
N LEU A 19 0.17 7.86 2.92
CA LEU A 19 -0.12 7.10 4.12
C LEU A 19 -1.15 7.81 5.01
N LYS A 20 -1.06 9.13 5.14
CA LYS A 20 -2.08 9.90 5.84
C LYS A 20 -3.46 9.73 5.20
N PHE A 21 -3.55 9.86 3.88
CA PHE A 21 -4.81 9.69 3.16
C PHE A 21 -5.38 8.27 3.31
N PHE A 22 -4.57 7.24 3.05
CA PHE A 22 -5.03 5.86 3.04
C PHE A 22 -5.25 5.29 4.45
N CYS A 23 -4.37 5.59 5.41
CA CYS A 23 -4.46 5.05 6.76
C CYS A 23 -5.36 5.89 7.66
N GLU A 24 -5.19 7.22 7.72
CA GLU A 24 -6.03 8.07 8.59
C GLU A 24 -7.37 8.42 7.93
N GLY A 25 -7.38 8.65 6.61
CA GLY A 25 -8.58 9.03 5.87
C GLY A 25 -9.50 7.84 5.55
N LEU A 26 -8.93 6.72 5.11
CA LEU A 26 -9.69 5.52 4.70
C LEU A 26 -9.64 4.36 5.70
N GLY A 27 -8.82 4.45 6.76
CA GLY A 27 -8.73 3.42 7.79
C GLY A 27 -7.93 2.18 7.38
N LEU A 28 -7.16 2.23 6.29
CA LEU A 28 -6.28 1.13 5.90
C LEU A 28 -5.10 1.00 6.86
N LYS A 29 -4.46 -0.17 6.86
CA LYS A 29 -3.26 -0.45 7.65
C LYS A 29 -2.13 -0.88 6.75
N GLU A 30 -0.93 -0.42 7.09
CA GLU A 30 0.30 -0.89 6.48
C GLU A 30 0.56 -2.34 6.89
N VAL A 31 0.64 -3.22 5.90
CA VAL A 31 0.89 -4.66 6.08
C VAL A 31 2.34 -5.03 5.79
N SER A 32 2.96 -4.35 4.83
CA SER A 32 4.35 -4.60 4.47
C SER A 32 4.94 -3.39 3.77
N ARG A 33 6.23 -3.17 3.99
CA ARG A 33 7.02 -2.14 3.31
C ARG A 33 8.33 -2.75 2.83
N MET A 34 8.71 -2.39 1.63
CA MET A 34 9.98 -2.78 1.03
C MET A 34 10.61 -1.59 0.34
N ASP A 35 11.83 -1.26 0.76
CA ASP A 35 12.67 -0.26 0.12
C ASP A 35 13.64 -0.93 -0.85
N SER A 36 13.72 -0.42 -2.07
CA SER A 36 14.67 -0.87 -3.09
C SER A 36 15.56 0.29 -3.50
N GLU A 37 16.78 0.34 -2.95
CA GLU A 37 17.76 1.37 -3.32
C GLU A 37 18.17 1.26 -4.80
N ALA A 38 18.38 0.04 -5.29
CA ALA A 38 18.74 -0.21 -6.68
C ALA A 38 17.62 0.21 -7.66
N GLY A 39 16.36 -0.02 -7.27
CA GLY A 39 15.18 0.40 -8.05
C GLY A 39 14.79 1.86 -7.81
N ARG A 40 15.35 2.52 -6.78
CA ARG A 40 15.00 3.86 -6.30
C ARG A 40 13.50 4.02 -6.05
N PHE A 41 12.87 3.03 -5.44
CA PHE A 41 11.47 3.06 -5.06
C PHE A 41 11.23 2.42 -3.70
N THR A 42 10.11 2.78 -3.09
CA THR A 42 9.56 2.15 -1.90
C THR A 42 8.20 1.57 -2.26
N LEU A 43 7.98 0.31 -1.92
CA LEU A 43 6.67 -0.34 -1.99
C LEU A 43 6.06 -0.35 -0.61
N VAL A 44 4.79 0.05 -0.53
CA VAL A 44 3.99 -0.05 0.69
C VAL A 44 2.70 -0.75 0.35
N PHE A 45 2.45 -1.87 1.00
CA PHE A 45 1.20 -2.61 0.89
C PHE A 45 0.26 -2.15 2.00
N LEU A 46 -0.96 -1.83 1.60
CA LEU A 46 -2.04 -1.42 2.50
C LEU A 46 -3.21 -2.39 2.34
N ALA A 47 -3.84 -2.74 3.46
CA ALA A 47 -5.02 -3.59 3.49
C ALA A 47 -6.04 -3.07 4.51
N THR A 48 -7.29 -3.47 4.35
CA THR A 48 -8.30 -3.23 5.39
C THR A 48 -7.99 -4.13 6.59
N PRO A 49 -8.34 -3.75 7.82
CA PRO A 49 -8.13 -4.62 8.99
C PRO A 49 -8.77 -6.01 8.90
N GLU A 50 -9.78 -6.18 8.04
CA GLU A 50 -10.49 -7.43 7.82
C GLU A 50 -9.75 -8.36 6.83
N ASP A 51 -8.86 -7.80 6.01
CA ASP A 51 -8.08 -8.50 4.99
C ASP A 51 -6.60 -8.74 5.39
N VAL A 52 -6.21 -8.37 6.62
CA VAL A 52 -4.86 -8.62 7.19
C VAL A 52 -4.74 -10.03 7.76
#